data_AF-A0A957T5X4-F1
#
_entry.id   AF-A0A957T5X4-F1
#
_cell.length_a   1.000
_cell.length_b   1.000
_cell.length_c   1.000
_cell.angle_alpha   90.00
_cell.angle_beta   90.00
_cell.angle_gamma   90.00
#
_symmetry.space_group_name_H-M   'P 1'
#
loop_
_entity.id
_entity.type
_entity.pdbx_description
1 polymer ?
#
loop_
_entity_poly.entity_id
_entity_poly.type
_entity_poly.pdbx_seq_one_letter_code
_entity_poly.pdbx_strand_id
1 'polypeptide(L)'
;MHLTLIKPNIGRMEHSLYVDEGRMEPLQLGVLAALTPPDVDVTLWDDRLESIPYDEPTDLVAITVETYTARRAYEIAGEYRARGVPVIMGGMQPTLIPEEVTPHADAIFVGDAETKWLGVLDDFRRGALKPVYDAPVGVAHPGVFTQRDIFKGKGYLPISLMQFSRGCRFACNFCAVSTYFDKGHYTRRVEEVVAEIEARERNQIIFFVDDNILSNFAAAKELFRALIPLKVHWVSQGSIDMTQDRELMDLMVR
;
A
#
# COMPACT_ATOMS: atom_id res chain seq x y z
N MET A 1 -8.32 5.16 -21.18
CA MET A 1 -6.93 5.26 -20.70
C MET A 1 -6.63 3.99 -19.94
N HIS A 2 -5.47 3.38 -20.17
CA HIS A 2 -5.00 2.19 -19.48
C HIS A 2 -3.90 2.57 -18.48
N LEU A 3 -4.19 2.37 -17.20
CA LEU A 3 -3.28 2.57 -16.08
C LEU A 3 -2.71 1.23 -15.64
N THR A 4 -1.39 1.12 -15.70
CA THR A 4 -0.68 -0.05 -15.18
C THR A 4 -0.11 0.25 -13.80
N LEU A 5 -0.50 -0.53 -12.80
CA LEU A 5 0.07 -0.51 -11.46
C LEU A 5 1.16 -1.59 -11.36
N ILE A 6 2.32 -1.24 -10.81
CA ILE A 6 3.43 -2.19 -10.63
C ILE A 6 3.80 -2.32 -9.16
N LYS A 7 3.88 -3.57 -8.69
CA LYS A 7 4.60 -3.95 -7.47
C LYS A 7 5.94 -4.59 -7.85
N PRO A 8 7.08 -3.88 -7.65
CA PRO A 8 8.39 -4.45 -7.90
C PRO A 8 8.76 -5.53 -6.87
N ASN A 9 9.62 -6.47 -7.30
CA ASN A 9 10.32 -7.38 -6.39
C ASN A 9 11.65 -6.76 -5.90
N ILE A 10 12.35 -7.46 -5.00
CA ILE A 10 13.66 -7.03 -4.45
C ILE A 10 14.83 -7.13 -5.46
N GLY A 11 14.55 -7.61 -6.67
CA GLY A 11 15.54 -7.99 -7.67
C GLY A 11 15.61 -9.51 -7.84
N ARG A 12 16.25 -9.94 -8.93
CA ARG A 12 16.44 -11.36 -9.28
C ARG A 12 17.83 -11.82 -8.83
N MET A 13 17.92 -13.01 -8.24
CA MET A 13 19.20 -13.72 -8.16
C MET A 13 19.44 -14.38 -9.53
N GLU A 14 20.33 -13.77 -10.33
CA GLU A 14 20.72 -14.24 -11.67
C GLU A 14 19.53 -14.40 -12.66
N HIS A 15 19.45 -15.57 -13.34
CA HIS A 15 18.44 -15.93 -14.34
C HIS A 15 17.15 -16.51 -13.74
N SER A 16 17.05 -16.61 -12.41
CA SER A 16 15.85 -17.15 -11.76
C SER A 16 14.88 -16.03 -11.38
N LEU A 17 13.58 -16.30 -11.51
CA LEU A 17 12.57 -15.45 -10.89
C LEU A 17 12.79 -15.52 -9.37
N TYR A 18 13.05 -14.39 -8.73
CA TYR A 18 13.00 -14.31 -7.27
C TYR A 18 11.54 -14.53 -6.86
N VAL A 19 11.25 -15.73 -6.37
CA VAL A 19 9.95 -16.10 -5.85
C VAL A 19 9.95 -15.77 -4.36
N ASP A 20 9.41 -14.60 -4.03
CA ASP A 20 9.02 -14.32 -2.66
C ASP A 20 7.95 -15.35 -2.26
N GLU A 21 8.14 -16.11 -1.17
CA GLU A 21 7.15 -17.06 -0.67
C GLU A 21 6.08 -16.37 0.19
N GLY A 22 6.38 -15.16 0.71
CA GLY A 22 5.51 -14.31 1.53
C GLY A 22 4.57 -13.42 0.71
N ARG A 23 3.88 -13.98 -0.29
CA ARG A 23 3.13 -13.25 -1.33
C ARG A 23 1.84 -12.63 -0.79
N MET A 24 1.99 -11.48 -0.17
CA MET A 24 0.90 -10.64 0.32
C MET A 24 0.40 -9.68 -0.75
N GLU A 25 -0.93 -9.50 -0.84
CA GLU A 25 -1.56 -8.51 -1.71
C GLU A 25 -1.02 -7.08 -1.41
N PRO A 26 -0.61 -6.29 -2.41
CA PRO A 26 -0.19 -4.92 -2.19
C PRO A 26 -1.42 -4.00 -1.99
N LEU A 27 -1.94 -3.96 -0.76
CA LEU A 27 -3.17 -3.22 -0.41
C LEU A 27 -3.18 -1.78 -0.93
N GLN A 28 -2.07 -1.07 -0.82
CA GLN A 28 -1.93 0.31 -1.28
C GLN A 28 -2.24 0.47 -2.78
N LEU A 29 -1.93 -0.53 -3.60
CA LEU A 29 -2.26 -0.51 -5.03
C LEU A 29 -3.75 -0.80 -5.27
N GLY A 30 -4.37 -1.64 -4.43
CA GLY A 30 -5.83 -1.83 -4.47
C GLY A 30 -6.60 -0.61 -3.98
N VAL A 31 -6.06 0.18 -3.06
CA VAL A 31 -6.62 1.49 -2.68
C VAL A 31 -6.49 2.49 -3.84
N LEU A 32 -5.33 2.55 -4.50
CA LEU A 32 -5.17 3.38 -5.69
C LEU A 32 -6.14 2.99 -6.81
N ALA A 33 -6.33 1.69 -7.05
CA ALA A 33 -7.31 1.20 -8.01
C ALA A 33 -8.73 1.62 -7.62
N ALA A 34 -9.11 1.49 -6.35
CA ALA A 34 -10.42 1.93 -5.86
C ALA A 34 -10.65 3.45 -5.97
N LEU A 35 -9.60 4.26 -5.82
CA LEU A 35 -9.65 5.71 -6.03
C LEU A 35 -9.67 6.09 -7.51
N THR A 36 -9.31 5.17 -8.40
CA THR A 36 -9.21 5.45 -9.82
C THR A 36 -10.63 5.48 -10.44
N PRO A 37 -10.96 6.51 -11.23
CA PRO A 37 -12.27 6.61 -11.86
C PRO A 37 -12.62 5.39 -12.72
N PRO A 38 -13.91 4.98 -12.77
CA PRO A 38 -14.33 3.76 -13.46
C PRO A 38 -14.15 3.77 -14.99
N ASP A 39 -13.87 4.94 -15.59
CA ASP A 39 -13.54 5.07 -17.01
C ASP A 39 -12.07 4.76 -17.33
N VAL A 40 -11.23 4.58 -16.31
CA VAL A 40 -9.83 4.17 -16.44
C VAL A 40 -9.75 2.66 -16.26
N ASP A 41 -9.16 2.01 -17.24
CA ASP A 41 -8.85 0.58 -17.15
C ASP A 41 -7.58 0.40 -16.31
N VAL A 42 -7.64 -0.45 -15.28
CA VAL A 42 -6.56 -0.61 -14.30
C VAL A 42 -6.09 -2.06 -14.28
N THR A 43 -4.81 -2.26 -14.57
CA THR A 43 -4.16 -3.57 -14.46
C THR A 43 -3.04 -3.54 -13.44
N LEU A 44 -2.91 -4.58 -12.63
CA LEU A 44 -1.79 -4.78 -11.71
C LEU A 44 -0.84 -5.84 -12.28
N TRP A 45 0.45 -5.52 -12.34
CA TRP A 45 1.51 -6.51 -12.49
C TRP A 45 2.36 -6.55 -11.22
N ASP A 46 2.44 -7.74 -10.62
CA ASP A 46 3.25 -7.99 -9.44
C ASP A 46 4.50 -8.77 -9.84
N ASP A 47 5.64 -8.07 -9.94
CA ASP A 47 6.92 -8.63 -10.42
C ASP A 47 7.46 -9.72 -9.48
N ARG A 48 6.84 -9.95 -8.32
CA ARG A 48 7.13 -11.10 -7.44
C ARG A 48 6.48 -12.39 -7.92
N LEU A 49 5.42 -12.28 -8.73
CA LEU A 49 4.53 -13.39 -9.12
C LEU A 49 4.63 -13.75 -10.59
N GLU A 50 4.85 -12.74 -11.43
CA GLU A 50 4.72 -12.85 -12.88
C GLU A 50 5.71 -11.92 -13.60
N SER A 51 5.94 -12.19 -14.87
CA SER A 51 6.73 -11.30 -15.73
C SER A 51 5.87 -10.10 -16.14
N ILE A 52 6.45 -8.90 -16.10
CA ILE A 52 5.79 -7.69 -16.60
C ILE A 52 5.79 -7.72 -18.14
N PRO A 53 4.62 -7.66 -18.80
CA PRO A 53 4.54 -7.62 -20.26
C PRO A 53 4.64 -6.17 -20.75
N TYR A 54 5.86 -5.65 -20.84
CA TYR A 54 6.12 -4.23 -21.15
C TYR A 54 5.56 -3.73 -22.50
N ASP A 55 5.23 -4.64 -23.41
CA ASP A 55 4.72 -4.30 -24.74
C ASP A 55 3.17 -4.27 -24.80
N GLU A 56 2.48 -4.61 -23.69
CA GLU A 56 1.02 -4.46 -23.59
C GLU A 56 0.63 -2.97 -23.56
N PRO A 57 -0.50 -2.58 -24.17
CA PRO A 57 -0.94 -1.19 -24.20
C PRO A 57 -1.04 -0.58 -22.79
N THR A 58 -0.23 0.45 -22.53
CA THR A 58 -0.22 1.20 -21.27
C THR A 58 -0.10 2.68 -21.58
N ASP A 59 -1.03 3.50 -21.09
CA ASP A 59 -0.99 4.96 -21.25
C ASP A 59 -0.18 5.62 -20.13
N LEU A 60 -0.27 5.08 -18.91
CA LEU A 60 0.42 5.59 -17.72
C LEU A 60 0.82 4.40 -16.82
N VAL A 61 2.02 4.43 -16.27
CA VAL A 61 2.44 3.43 -15.27
C VAL A 61 2.69 4.08 -13.91
N ALA A 62 2.14 3.47 -12.86
CA ALA A 62 2.37 3.86 -11.47
C ALA A 62 3.10 2.74 -10.73
N ILE A 63 4.27 3.05 -10.17
CA ILE A 63 5.15 2.08 -9.52
C ILE A 63 5.24 2.42 -8.04
N THR A 64 4.89 1.45 -7.18
CA THR A 64 5.18 1.58 -5.73
C THR A 64 6.64 1.24 -5.46
N VAL A 65 7.37 2.15 -4.84
CA VAL A 65 8.80 2.04 -4.60
C VAL A 65 9.07 1.98 -3.11
N GLU A 66 9.43 0.79 -2.65
CA GLU A 66 10.03 0.58 -1.34
C GLU A 66 11.55 0.62 -1.45
N THR A 67 12.25 1.01 -0.39
CA THR A 67 13.71 1.18 -0.40
C THR A 67 14.46 -0.05 -0.91
N TYR A 68 14.06 -1.25 -0.47
CA TYR A 68 14.69 -2.49 -0.90
C TYR A 68 14.35 -2.90 -2.35
N THR A 69 13.33 -2.28 -2.96
CA THR A 69 12.93 -2.52 -4.35
C THR A 69 13.38 -1.42 -5.31
N ALA A 70 14.01 -0.35 -4.81
CA ALA A 70 14.30 0.87 -5.56
C ALA A 70 15.03 0.61 -6.89
N ARG A 71 16.12 -0.16 -6.85
CA ARG A 71 16.88 -0.51 -8.06
C ARG A 71 16.01 -1.18 -9.13
N ARG A 72 15.19 -2.15 -8.72
CA ARG A 72 14.30 -2.87 -9.64
C ARG A 72 13.19 -1.95 -10.18
N ALA A 73 12.64 -1.07 -9.35
CA ALA A 73 11.67 -0.07 -9.78
C ALA A 73 12.25 0.85 -10.87
N TYR A 74 13.52 1.27 -10.74
CA TYR A 74 14.19 2.12 -11.73
C TYR A 74 14.43 1.39 -13.05
N GLU A 75 14.79 0.10 -13.01
CA GLU A 75 14.88 -0.74 -14.23
C GLU A 75 13.53 -0.83 -14.95
N ILE A 76 12.46 -1.13 -14.21
CA ILE A 76 11.09 -1.23 -14.74
C ILE A 76 10.67 0.10 -15.37
N ALA A 77 10.96 1.23 -14.71
CA ALA A 77 10.65 2.54 -15.24
C ALA A 77 11.44 2.87 -16.51
N GLY A 78 12.71 2.47 -16.57
CA GLY A 78 13.53 2.58 -17.79
C GLY A 78 12.88 1.87 -18.97
N GLU A 79 12.37 0.65 -18.77
CA GLU A 79 11.67 -0.13 -19.81
C GLU A 79 10.41 0.57 -20.33
N TYR A 80 9.58 1.12 -19.44
CA TYR A 80 8.37 1.86 -19.85
C TYR A 80 8.71 3.19 -20.54
N ARG A 81 9.67 3.96 -20.02
CA ARG A 81 10.08 5.24 -20.61
C ARG A 81 10.74 5.06 -21.97
N ALA A 82 11.50 3.98 -22.18
CA ALA A 82 12.05 3.63 -23.49
C ALA A 82 10.95 3.39 -24.55
N ARG A 83 9.74 3.04 -24.12
CA ARG A 83 8.54 2.87 -24.95
C ARG A 83 7.68 4.13 -25.04
N GLY A 84 8.13 5.24 -24.46
CA GLY A 84 7.38 6.50 -24.43
C GLY A 84 6.20 6.50 -23.46
N VAL A 85 6.11 5.51 -22.55
CA VAL A 85 5.07 5.46 -21.52
C VAL A 85 5.54 6.26 -20.31
N PRO A 86 4.79 7.30 -19.88
CA PRO A 86 5.15 8.09 -18.71
C PRO A 86 5.03 7.28 -17.42
N VAL A 87 5.96 7.52 -16.50
CA VAL A 87 6.11 6.80 -15.23
C VAL A 87 5.85 7.74 -14.05
N ILE A 88 5.02 7.27 -13.11
CA ILE A 88 4.84 7.87 -11.79
C ILE A 88 5.39 6.91 -10.74
N MET A 89 6.22 7.41 -9.83
CA MET A 89 6.73 6.63 -8.69
C MET A 89 6.22 7.17 -7.36
N GLY A 90 5.62 6.31 -6.53
CA GLY A 90 5.15 6.66 -5.19
C GLY A 90 5.58 5.63 -4.15
N GLY A 91 5.36 5.91 -2.87
CA GLY A 91 5.69 5.00 -1.76
C GLY A 91 6.86 5.50 -0.90
N MET A 92 7.43 4.60 -0.10
CA MET A 92 8.44 4.96 0.91
C MET A 92 9.67 5.67 0.32
N GLN A 93 10.19 5.19 -0.81
CA GLN A 93 11.44 5.71 -1.38
C GLN A 93 11.31 7.16 -1.88
N PRO A 94 10.35 7.53 -2.76
CA PRO A 94 10.21 8.91 -3.20
C PRO A 94 9.81 9.86 -2.08
N THR A 95 9.15 9.38 -1.02
CA THR A 95 8.84 10.23 0.14
C THR A 95 10.06 10.55 0.99
N LEU A 96 10.96 9.57 1.20
CA LEU A 96 12.12 9.74 2.08
C LEU A 96 13.35 10.31 1.37
N ILE A 97 13.56 9.97 0.09
CA ILE A 97 14.74 10.36 -0.70
C ILE A 97 14.29 10.74 -2.13
N PRO A 98 13.46 11.79 -2.29
CA PRO A 98 12.86 12.17 -3.58
C PRO A 98 13.91 12.45 -4.67
N GLU A 99 15.06 13.00 -4.30
CA GLU A 99 16.16 13.33 -5.20
C GLU A 99 16.78 12.10 -5.88
N GLU A 100 16.75 10.94 -5.22
CA GLU A 100 17.23 9.68 -5.79
C GLU A 100 16.25 9.17 -6.85
N VAL A 101 14.95 9.34 -6.62
CA VAL A 101 13.89 8.79 -7.48
C VAL A 101 13.60 9.68 -8.69
N THR A 102 13.70 11.00 -8.53
CA THR A 102 13.32 12.00 -9.55
C THR A 102 13.92 11.72 -10.95
N PRO A 103 15.20 11.34 -11.12
CA PRO A 103 15.76 11.05 -12.44
C PRO A 103 15.11 9.86 -13.18
N HIS A 104 14.44 8.97 -12.43
CA HIS A 104 13.90 7.71 -12.94
C HIS A 104 12.41 7.76 -13.30
N ALA A 105 11.70 8.85 -12.98
CA ALA A 105 10.27 9.00 -13.24
C ALA A 105 9.95 10.32 -13.97
N ASP A 106 8.78 10.37 -14.60
CA ASP A 106 8.24 11.61 -15.18
C ASP A 106 7.49 12.43 -14.11
N ALA A 107 6.98 11.75 -13.08
CA ALA A 107 6.47 12.36 -11.85
C ALA A 107 6.81 11.49 -10.63
N ILE A 108 7.03 12.12 -9.48
CA ILE A 108 7.07 11.43 -8.19
C ILE A 108 5.90 11.85 -7.30
N PHE A 109 5.43 10.91 -6.49
CA PHE A 109 4.42 11.13 -5.48
C PHE A 109 5.05 11.01 -4.09
N VAL A 110 5.03 12.10 -3.33
CA VAL A 110 5.58 12.23 -1.98
C VAL A 110 4.41 12.22 -0.99
N GLY A 111 4.48 11.32 -0.01
CA GLY A 111 3.41 11.07 0.96
C GLY A 111 2.32 10.12 0.45
N ASP A 112 1.13 10.19 1.06
CA ASP A 112 0.04 9.25 0.78
C ASP A 112 -0.83 9.71 -0.39
N ALA A 113 -1.08 8.82 -1.35
CA ALA A 113 -1.72 9.16 -2.61
C ALA A 113 -3.20 9.55 -2.51
N GLU A 114 -3.88 9.09 -1.46
CA GLU A 114 -5.33 9.15 -1.27
C GLU A 114 -5.97 10.53 -1.41
N THR A 115 -5.23 11.59 -1.08
CA THR A 115 -5.77 12.95 -1.08
C THR A 115 -5.62 13.67 -2.43
N LYS A 116 -4.71 13.22 -3.30
CA LYS A 116 -4.38 13.91 -4.56
C LYS A 116 -4.33 13.02 -5.80
N TRP A 117 -4.54 11.71 -5.67
CA TRP A 117 -4.47 10.75 -6.77
C TRP A 117 -5.31 11.15 -7.99
N LEU A 118 -6.57 11.56 -7.77
CA LEU A 118 -7.45 12.02 -8.85
C LEU A 118 -6.85 13.19 -9.65
N GLY A 119 -6.22 14.14 -8.95
CA GLY A 119 -5.56 15.29 -9.58
C GLY A 119 -4.38 14.89 -10.47
N VAL A 120 -3.68 13.80 -10.13
CA VAL A 120 -2.60 13.23 -10.96
C VAL A 120 -3.16 12.73 -12.28
N LEU A 121 -4.25 11.95 -12.24
CA LEU A 121 -4.89 11.41 -13.44
C LEU A 121 -5.46 12.52 -14.33
N ASP A 122 -6.04 13.56 -13.73
CA ASP A 122 -6.56 14.71 -14.46
C ASP A 122 -5.46 15.55 -15.13
N ASP A 123 -4.32 15.74 -14.45
CA ASP A 123 -3.14 16.38 -15.03
C ASP A 123 -2.59 15.54 -16.19
N PHE A 124 -2.52 14.21 -16.03
CA PHE A 124 -2.10 13.30 -17.10
C PHE A 124 -3.00 13.39 -18.34
N ARG A 125 -4.33 13.33 -18.17
CA ARG A 125 -5.30 13.46 -19.27
C ARG A 125 -5.13 14.77 -20.06
N ARG A 126 -4.63 15.83 -19.43
CA ARG A 126 -4.38 17.13 -20.08
C ARG A 126 -2.96 17.27 -20.64
N GLY A 127 -2.11 16.26 -20.52
CA GLY A 127 -0.69 16.34 -20.88
C GLY A 127 0.09 17.31 -19.99
N ALA A 128 -0.33 17.49 -18.74
CA ALA A 128 0.19 18.49 -17.80
C ALA A 128 0.67 17.85 -16.48
N LEU A 129 1.21 16.62 -16.55
CA LEU A 129 1.82 15.97 -15.38
C LEU A 129 2.86 16.89 -14.74
N LYS A 130 2.74 17.05 -13.42
CA LYS A 130 3.71 17.78 -12.61
C LYS A 130 4.87 16.84 -12.25
N PRO A 131 6.10 17.36 -12.13
CA PRO A 131 7.25 16.54 -11.74
C PRO A 131 7.11 15.99 -10.31
N VAL A 132 6.40 16.70 -9.42
CA VAL A 132 6.22 16.32 -8.01
C VAL A 132 4.78 16.55 -7.58
N TYR A 133 4.20 15.53 -6.96
CA TYR A 133 2.93 15.59 -6.24
C TYR A 133 3.19 15.33 -4.76
N ASP A 134 3.14 16.39 -3.95
CA ASP A 134 3.30 16.30 -2.49
C ASP A 134 1.93 16.17 -1.83
N ALA A 135 1.77 15.26 -0.88
CA ALA A 135 0.55 15.05 -0.10
C ALA A 135 0.87 14.75 1.38
N PRO A 136 -0.05 15.05 2.31
CA PRO A 136 0.12 14.66 3.70
C PRO A 136 0.12 13.13 3.85
N VAL A 137 0.86 12.63 4.82
CA VAL A 137 0.83 11.22 5.24
C VAL A 137 -0.27 10.98 6.27
N GLY A 138 -0.79 9.75 6.34
CA GLY A 138 -1.72 9.32 7.37
C GLY A 138 -3.17 9.77 7.16
N VAL A 139 -3.51 10.31 5.98
CA VAL A 139 -4.86 10.77 5.66
C VAL A 139 -5.58 9.74 4.79
N ALA A 140 -6.24 8.77 5.43
CA ALA A 140 -7.08 7.80 4.74
C ALA A 140 -8.26 8.47 4.02
N HIS A 141 -8.63 7.98 2.83
CA HIS A 141 -9.81 8.45 2.11
C HIS A 141 -11.07 7.77 2.69
N PRO A 142 -12.03 8.53 3.27
CA PRO A 142 -13.22 7.94 3.87
C PRO A 142 -14.07 7.18 2.83
N GLY A 143 -14.55 5.99 3.20
CA GLY A 143 -15.43 5.19 2.35
C GLY A 143 -14.75 4.49 1.16
N VAL A 144 -13.43 4.51 1.09
CA VAL A 144 -12.67 3.74 0.09
C VAL A 144 -12.20 2.43 0.71
N PHE A 145 -12.60 1.32 0.09
CA PHE A 145 -12.09 -0.01 0.40
C PHE A 145 -11.09 -0.45 -0.66
N THR A 146 -10.20 -1.37 -0.29
CA THR A 146 -9.23 -1.92 -1.24
C THR A 146 -9.96 -2.64 -2.38
N GLN A 147 -9.73 -2.24 -3.64
CA GLN A 147 -10.27 -2.96 -4.80
C GLN A 147 -9.50 -4.27 -4.99
N ARG A 148 -10.13 -5.39 -4.63
CA ARG A 148 -9.49 -6.71 -4.63
C ARG A 148 -9.53 -7.43 -5.98
N ASP A 149 -10.33 -6.95 -6.92
CA ASP A 149 -10.45 -7.58 -8.24
C ASP A 149 -9.12 -7.62 -9.01
N ILE A 150 -8.26 -6.61 -8.82
CA ILE A 150 -6.93 -6.55 -9.44
C ILE A 150 -5.98 -7.65 -8.94
N PHE A 151 -6.31 -8.34 -7.83
CA PHE A 151 -5.56 -9.45 -7.28
C PHE A 151 -6.05 -10.82 -7.77
N LYS A 152 -7.23 -10.89 -8.41
CA LYS A 152 -7.84 -12.15 -8.83
C LYS A 152 -6.94 -12.90 -9.83
N GLY A 153 -6.85 -14.21 -9.67
CA GLY A 153 -6.02 -15.08 -10.52
C GLY A 153 -4.52 -15.04 -10.22
N LYS A 154 -4.07 -14.16 -9.32
CA LYS A 154 -2.67 -14.08 -8.89
C LYS A 154 -2.47 -14.99 -7.67
N GLY A 155 -1.32 -15.66 -7.59
CA GLY A 155 -1.00 -16.67 -6.56
C GLY A 155 -0.66 -16.09 -5.18
N TYR A 156 -1.51 -15.22 -4.64
CA TYR A 156 -1.37 -14.64 -3.30
C TYR A 156 -1.72 -15.64 -2.19
N LEU A 157 -1.18 -15.40 -1.00
CA LEU A 157 -1.46 -16.20 0.18
C LEU A 157 -2.95 -16.14 0.56
N PRO A 158 -3.53 -17.22 1.13
CA PRO A 158 -4.93 -17.28 1.48
C PRO A 158 -5.23 -16.54 2.81
N ILE A 159 -4.81 -15.29 2.92
CA ILE A 159 -5.01 -14.40 4.09
C ILE A 159 -5.66 -13.09 3.62
N SER A 160 -6.57 -12.55 4.42
CA SER A 160 -7.18 -11.24 4.13
C SER A 160 -6.34 -10.14 4.76
N LEU A 161 -5.63 -9.35 3.97
CA LEU A 161 -4.91 -8.20 4.51
C LEU A 161 -5.87 -7.06 4.79
N MET A 162 -5.71 -6.41 5.94
CA MET A 162 -6.48 -5.23 6.36
C MET A 162 -5.54 -4.19 6.94
N GLN A 163 -5.97 -2.94 6.94
CA GLN A 163 -5.24 -1.87 7.61
C GLN A 163 -6.20 -1.10 8.48
N PHE A 164 -5.94 -1.03 9.79
CA PHE A 164 -6.67 -0.18 10.71
C PHE A 164 -5.98 1.17 10.88
N SER A 165 -4.66 1.17 10.88
CA SER A 165 -3.85 2.35 11.16
C SER A 165 -2.52 2.33 10.41
N ARG A 166 -1.87 3.50 10.39
CA ARG A 166 -0.54 3.73 9.80
C ARG A 166 0.34 4.50 10.76
N GLY A 167 1.63 4.26 10.69
CA GLY A 167 2.62 4.93 11.52
C GLY A 167 2.69 4.34 12.92
N CYS A 168 3.53 4.95 13.75
CA CYS A 168 3.76 4.50 15.12
C CYS A 168 4.24 5.68 15.97
N ARG A 169 3.75 5.75 17.22
CA ARG A 169 4.16 6.77 18.20
C ARG A 169 5.62 6.65 18.65
N PHE A 170 6.26 5.50 18.39
CA PHE A 170 7.64 5.27 18.78
C PHE A 170 8.61 5.90 17.78
N ALA A 171 9.72 6.42 18.30
CA ALA A 171 10.79 7.06 17.53
C ALA A 171 12.06 6.18 17.49
N CYS A 172 11.92 4.91 17.10
CA CYS A 172 13.04 3.99 17.02
C CYS A 172 14.05 4.48 15.95
N ASN A 173 15.31 4.64 16.33
CA ASN A 173 16.37 5.20 15.47
C ASN A 173 16.64 4.39 14.17
N PHE A 174 16.24 3.13 14.14
CA PHE A 174 16.40 2.23 12.99
C PHE A 174 15.15 2.15 12.10
N CYS A 175 14.04 2.77 12.50
CA CYS A 175 12.73 2.52 11.88
C CYS A 175 12.36 3.59 10.86
N ALA A 176 12.26 3.20 9.59
CA ALA A 176 11.84 4.09 8.51
C ALA A 176 10.40 4.61 8.67
N VAL A 177 9.51 3.83 9.32
CA VAL A 177 8.12 4.23 9.60
C VAL A 177 8.08 5.51 10.45
N SER A 178 8.95 5.60 11.47
CA SER A 178 9.03 6.78 12.32
C SER A 178 9.43 8.02 11.54
N THR A 179 10.25 7.89 10.50
CA THR A 179 10.65 9.02 9.64
C THR A 179 9.54 9.36 8.65
N TYR A 180 8.95 8.36 8.00
CA TYR A 180 7.90 8.55 7.00
C TYR A 180 6.66 9.24 7.58
N PHE A 181 6.21 8.79 8.76
CA PHE A 181 5.04 9.34 9.44
C PHE A 181 5.36 10.44 10.46
N ASP A 182 6.62 10.90 10.53
CA ASP A 182 7.11 11.85 11.56
C ASP A 182 6.65 11.49 12.99
N LYS A 183 6.80 10.20 13.35
CA LYS A 183 6.37 9.62 14.65
C LYS A 183 4.86 9.77 14.92
N GLY A 184 4.10 10.07 13.89
CA GLY A 184 2.64 10.10 13.89
C GLY A 184 2.06 8.69 13.85
N HIS A 185 0.83 8.60 14.34
CA HIS A 185 -0.01 7.40 14.25
C HIS A 185 -1.41 7.84 13.86
N TYR A 186 -1.95 7.20 12.82
CA TYR A 186 -3.18 7.62 12.17
C TYR A 186 -4.11 6.42 12.06
N THR A 187 -5.29 6.52 12.67
CA THR A 187 -6.28 5.45 12.71
C THR A 187 -7.43 5.75 11.76
N ARG A 188 -7.88 4.75 11.01
CA ARG A 188 -9.18 4.76 10.36
C ARG A 188 -10.30 4.68 11.41
N ARG A 189 -11.50 5.06 11.00
CA ARG A 189 -12.70 4.84 11.83
C ARG A 189 -12.95 3.34 11.97
N VAL A 190 -13.23 2.87 13.18
CA VAL A 190 -13.47 1.44 13.45
C VAL A 190 -14.62 0.90 12.60
N GLU A 191 -15.66 1.71 12.38
CA GLU A 191 -16.82 1.31 11.59
C GLU A 191 -16.47 1.06 10.12
N GLU A 192 -15.50 1.79 9.57
CA GLU A 192 -15.03 1.58 8.20
C GLU A 192 -14.25 0.27 8.07
N VAL A 193 -13.43 -0.04 9.08
CA VAL A 193 -12.67 -1.30 9.12
C VAL A 193 -13.61 -2.49 9.26
N VAL A 194 -14.62 -2.39 10.14
CA VAL A 194 -15.65 -3.43 10.29
C VAL A 194 -16.41 -3.63 8.98
N ALA A 195 -16.84 -2.55 8.32
CA ALA A 195 -17.55 -2.65 7.04
C ALA A 195 -16.68 -3.30 5.95
N GLU A 196 -15.38 -3.00 5.90
CA GLU A 196 -14.46 -3.66 4.95
C GLU A 196 -14.26 -5.15 5.28
N ILE A 197 -14.26 -5.52 6.57
CA ILE A 197 -14.23 -6.93 7.01
C ILE A 197 -15.51 -7.66 6.62
N GLU A 198 -16.69 -7.04 6.76
CA GLU A 198 -17.96 -7.67 6.40
C GLU A 198 -18.14 -7.81 4.89
N ALA A 199 -17.58 -6.88 4.10
CA ALA A 199 -17.66 -6.89 2.64
C ALA A 199 -16.79 -7.97 1.97
N ARG A 200 -15.94 -8.67 2.72
CA ARG A 200 -15.01 -9.65 2.15
C ARG A 200 -15.73 -10.91 1.67
N GLU A 201 -15.29 -11.44 0.52
CA GLU A 201 -15.87 -12.67 -0.05
C GLU A 201 -15.48 -13.95 0.72
N ARG A 202 -14.36 -13.92 1.47
CA ARG A 202 -13.77 -15.12 2.09
C ARG A 202 -13.55 -14.95 3.59
N ASN A 203 -13.97 -15.96 4.35
CA ASN A 203 -13.73 -16.03 5.79
C ASN A 203 -12.31 -16.55 6.11
N GLN A 204 -11.28 -15.82 5.68
CA GLN A 204 -9.87 -16.15 5.95
C GLN A 204 -9.38 -15.49 7.26
N ILE A 205 -8.20 -15.90 7.74
CA ILE A 205 -7.51 -15.14 8.79
C ILE A 205 -7.23 -13.72 8.27
N ILE A 206 -7.46 -12.73 9.13
CA ILE A 206 -7.18 -11.33 8.84
C ILE A 206 -5.75 -11.03 9.29
N PHE A 207 -4.94 -10.42 8.45
CA PHE A 207 -3.68 -9.84 8.87
C PHE A 207 -3.79 -8.32 8.81
N PHE A 208 -3.81 -7.67 9.96
CA PHE A 208 -3.66 -6.23 10.05
C PHE A 208 -2.21 -5.84 9.76
N VAL A 209 -1.99 -5.15 8.64
CA VAL A 209 -0.64 -4.75 8.17
C VAL A 209 -0.15 -3.44 8.80
N ASP A 210 -0.80 -3.02 9.88
CA ASP A 210 -0.44 -1.87 10.70
C ASP A 210 1.00 -1.98 11.21
N ASP A 211 1.78 -0.90 11.10
CA ASP A 211 3.16 -0.85 11.63
C ASP A 211 3.21 -1.18 13.14
N ASN A 212 2.18 -0.74 13.86
CA ASN A 212 1.89 -1.14 15.23
C ASN A 212 0.41 -0.87 15.55
N ILE A 213 -0.41 -1.92 15.52
CA ILE A 213 -1.86 -1.82 15.82
C ILE A 213 -2.13 -1.32 17.25
N LEU A 214 -1.13 -1.40 18.13
CA LEU A 214 -1.19 -1.02 19.54
C LEU A 214 -0.55 0.34 19.80
N SER A 215 -0.18 1.09 18.76
CA SER A 215 0.39 2.43 18.93
C SER A 215 -0.57 3.37 19.67
N ASN A 216 -1.89 3.14 19.58
CA ASN A 216 -2.91 3.81 20.39
C ASN A 216 -3.82 2.79 21.07
N PHE A 217 -3.63 2.56 22.37
CA PHE A 217 -4.39 1.55 23.12
C PHE A 217 -5.89 1.83 23.16
N ALA A 218 -6.31 3.11 23.26
CA ALA A 218 -7.73 3.44 23.29
C ALA A 218 -8.41 3.03 21.97
N ALA A 219 -7.82 3.42 20.84
CA ALA A 219 -8.31 3.07 19.51
C ALA A 219 -8.24 1.55 19.24
N ALA A 220 -7.17 0.88 19.68
CA ALA A 220 -7.04 -0.58 19.58
C ALA A 220 -8.14 -1.31 20.36
N LYS A 221 -8.46 -0.87 21.59
CA LYS A 221 -9.56 -1.45 22.38
C LYS A 221 -10.91 -1.25 21.69
N GLU A 222 -11.15 -0.09 21.07
CA GLU A 222 -12.37 0.15 20.29
C GLU A 222 -12.48 -0.83 19.11
N LEU A 223 -11.40 -0.99 18.34
CA LEU A 223 -11.35 -1.98 17.26
C LEU A 223 -11.63 -3.39 17.78
N PHE A 224 -10.91 -3.85 18.81
CA PHE A 224 -11.04 -5.23 19.30
C PHE A 224 -12.45 -5.51 19.83
N ARG A 225 -13.08 -4.57 20.53
CA ARG A 225 -14.49 -4.72 20.93
C ARG A 225 -15.42 -4.88 19.73
N ALA A 226 -15.15 -4.19 18.63
CA ALA A 226 -15.93 -4.30 17.40
C ALA A 226 -15.65 -5.61 16.63
N LEU A 227 -14.46 -6.21 16.79
CA LEU A 227 -14.12 -7.51 16.18
C LEU A 227 -14.76 -8.72 16.88
N ILE A 228 -14.98 -8.66 18.20
CA ILE A 228 -15.59 -9.74 18.99
C ILE A 228 -16.88 -10.31 18.37
N PRO A 229 -17.90 -9.50 18.00
CA PRO A 229 -19.13 -10.04 17.40
C PRO A 229 -18.92 -10.67 16.02
N LEU A 230 -17.88 -10.25 15.28
CA LEU A 230 -17.56 -10.79 13.96
C LEU A 230 -16.91 -12.19 14.02
N LYS A 231 -16.39 -12.59 15.19
CA LYS A 231 -15.74 -13.90 15.43
C LYS A 231 -14.65 -14.23 14.40
N VAL A 232 -13.89 -13.20 14.02
CA VAL A 232 -12.80 -13.33 13.05
C VAL A 232 -11.49 -13.74 13.74
N HIS A 233 -10.71 -14.58 13.08
CA HIS A 233 -9.32 -14.79 13.47
C HIS A 233 -8.46 -13.69 12.85
N TRP A 234 -7.60 -13.07 13.64
CA TRP A 234 -6.72 -12.02 13.16
C TRP A 234 -5.31 -12.15 13.74
N VAL A 235 -4.34 -11.60 13.03
CA VAL A 235 -2.94 -11.44 13.42
C VAL A 235 -2.52 -10.01 13.12
N SER A 236 -1.56 -9.48 13.88
CA SER A 236 -1.01 -8.15 13.67
C SER A 236 0.37 -8.03 14.31
N GLN A 237 1.05 -6.93 13.99
CA GLN A 237 2.23 -6.46 14.70
C GLN A 237 1.80 -5.56 15.87
N GLY A 238 2.51 -5.67 17.00
CA GLY A 238 2.21 -4.91 18.21
C GLY A 238 3.43 -4.81 19.13
N SER A 239 3.55 -3.70 19.85
CA SER A 239 4.66 -3.45 20.78
C SER A 239 4.43 -4.09 22.16
N ILE A 240 5.51 -4.50 22.83
CA ILE A 240 5.46 -5.28 24.09
C ILE A 240 4.86 -4.51 25.28
N ASP A 241 4.80 -3.18 25.21
CA ASP A 241 4.18 -2.33 26.23
C ASP A 241 2.68 -2.61 26.39
N MET A 242 2.04 -3.32 25.45
CA MET A 242 0.68 -3.86 25.60
C MET A 242 0.49 -4.67 26.89
N THR A 243 1.56 -5.31 27.37
CA THR A 243 1.54 -6.13 28.61
C THR A 243 1.25 -5.33 29.87
N GLN A 244 1.34 -4.00 29.81
CA GLN A 244 1.02 -3.10 30.91
C GLN A 244 -0.49 -2.80 31.00
N ASP A 245 -1.29 -3.17 30.00
CA ASP A 245 -2.74 -2.94 29.95
C ASP A 245 -3.51 -4.26 29.93
N ARG A 246 -3.99 -4.68 31.11
CA ARG A 246 -4.69 -5.96 31.27
C ARG A 246 -5.99 -6.03 30.46
N GLU A 247 -6.73 -4.93 30.36
CA GLU A 247 -7.97 -4.92 29.58
C GLU A 247 -7.69 -5.09 28.09
N LEU A 248 -6.65 -4.43 27.57
CA LEU A 248 -6.23 -4.60 26.18
C LEU A 248 -5.88 -6.07 25.90
N MET A 249 -5.10 -6.70 26.77
CA MET A 249 -4.74 -8.12 26.66
C MET A 249 -5.97 -9.04 26.74
N ASP A 250 -6.91 -8.76 27.66
CA ASP A 250 -8.16 -9.51 27.80
C ASP A 250 -9.07 -9.35 26.56
N LEU A 251 -9.00 -8.22 25.83
CA LEU A 251 -9.75 -8.03 24.57
C LEU A 251 -9.14 -8.80 23.40
N MET A 252 -7.81 -8.98 23.35
CA MET A 252 -7.15 -9.70 22.26
C MET A 252 -7.47 -11.19 22.20
N VAL A 253 -7.87 -11.78 23.33
CA VAL A 253 -8.16 -13.22 23.44
C VAL A 253 -9.63 -13.57 23.18
N ARG A 254 -10.50 -12.56 23.02
CA ARG A 254 -11.95 -12.70 22.86
C ARG A 254 -12.38 -12.70 21.40
#